data_AF-A0A5J4E7J5-F1
#
_entry.id   AF-A0A5J4E7J5-F1
#
_cell.length_a   1.000
_cell.length_b   1.000
_cell.length_c   1.000
_cell.angle_alpha   90.00
_cell.angle_beta   90.00
_cell.angle_gamma   90.00
#
_symmetry.space_group_name_H-M   'P 1'
#
loop_
_entity.id
_entity.type
_entity.pdbx_description
1 polymer ?
#
loop_
_entity_poly.entity_id
_entity_poly.type
_entity_poly.pdbx_seq_one_letter_code
_entity_poly.pdbx_strand_id
1 'polypeptide(L)'
;MHEACHYICMDSERRDVLDTNAGADDAEENAVCYLQILLARNLSSISEERLFSDMDAWGYSFRLGSAQAWFEQDANDARNWLLKKGLIDKNNRPELRLR
;
A
#
# COMPACT_ATOMS: atom_id res chain seq x y z
N MET A 1 6.24 6.79 -6.44
CA MET A 1 6.19 5.55 -5.63
C MET A 1 4.76 5.04 -5.48
N HIS A 2 3.80 5.94 -5.22
CA HIS A 2 2.37 5.60 -5.13
C HIS A 2 1.82 4.86 -6.38
N GLU A 3 2.05 5.40 -7.58
CA GLU A 3 1.61 4.76 -8.84
C GLU A 3 2.27 3.40 -9.11
N ALA A 4 3.50 3.17 -8.64
CA ALA A 4 4.17 1.87 -8.77
C ALA A 4 3.54 0.81 -7.85
N CYS A 5 3.03 1.22 -6.68
CA CYS A 5 2.34 0.32 -5.75
C CYS A 5 0.96 -0.06 -6.29
N HIS A 6 0.26 0.89 -6.94
CA HIS A 6 -0.94 0.59 -7.73
C HIS A 6 -0.68 -0.47 -8.79
N TYR A 7 0.41 -0.34 -9.55
CA TYR A 7 0.78 -1.32 -10.57
C TYR A 7 1.06 -2.73 -10.02
N ILE A 8 1.63 -2.84 -8.81
CA ILE A 8 1.90 -4.12 -8.13
C ILE A 8 0.60 -4.75 -7.59
N CYS A 9 -0.30 -3.93 -7.04
CA CYS A 9 -1.57 -4.40 -6.46
C CYS A 9 -2.62 -4.74 -7.52
N MET A 10 -2.54 -4.14 -8.70
CA MET A 10 -3.47 -4.34 -9.81
C MET A 10 -3.37 -5.77 -10.37
N ASP A 11 -4.52 -6.45 -10.46
CA ASP A 11 -4.61 -7.84 -10.96
C ASP A 11 -4.14 -7.96 -12.41
N SER A 12 -3.53 -9.10 -12.78
CA SER A 12 -2.99 -9.32 -14.13
C SER A 12 -4.06 -9.18 -15.24
N GLU A 13 -5.29 -9.61 -14.97
CA GLU A 13 -6.44 -9.44 -15.88
C GLU A 13 -6.85 -7.98 -16.10
N ARG A 14 -6.60 -7.09 -15.11
CA ARG A 14 -6.87 -5.65 -15.24
C ARG A 14 -5.79 -4.91 -16.02
N ARG A 15 -4.56 -5.44 -16.06
CA ARG A 15 -3.45 -4.83 -16.81
C ARG A 15 -3.65 -4.92 -18.32
N ASP A 16 -4.34 -5.96 -18.80
CA ASP A 16 -4.66 -6.14 -20.23
C ASP A 16 -5.96 -5.42 -20.66
N VAL A 17 -6.85 -5.09 -19.72
CA VAL A 17 -8.15 -4.44 -19.98
C VAL A 17 -8.16 -3.04 -19.38
N LEU A 18 -7.19 -2.21 -19.81
CA LEU A 18 -7.06 -0.84 -19.37
C LEU A 18 -8.00 0.08 -20.18
N ASP A 19 -9.32 -0.14 -20.10
CA ASP A 19 -10.26 0.79 -20.77
C ASP A 19 -11.61 1.03 -20.06
N THR A 20 -12.05 0.24 -19.08
CA THR A 20 -13.30 0.63 -18.39
C THR A 20 -13.43 0.04 -17.00
N ASN A 21 -13.51 0.91 -16.00
CA ASN A 21 -13.65 0.65 -14.56
C ASN A 21 -12.36 0.24 -13.81
N ALA A 22 -11.54 1.26 -13.55
CA ALA A 22 -10.58 1.31 -12.45
C ALA A 22 -11.31 1.25 -11.10
N GLY A 23 -11.96 0.13 -10.78
CA GLY A 23 -12.61 -0.09 -9.50
C GLY A 23 -11.62 -0.63 -8.48
N ALA A 24 -10.64 0.16 -8.06
CA ALA A 24 -9.96 -0.17 -6.81
C ALA A 24 -11.02 -0.10 -5.71
N ASP A 25 -11.23 -1.20 -4.99
CA ASP A 25 -12.08 -1.14 -3.80
C ASP A 25 -11.31 -0.39 -2.69
N ASP A 26 -12.03 0.21 -1.73
CA ASP A 26 -11.38 0.95 -0.62
C ASP A 26 -10.34 0.07 0.11
N ALA A 27 -10.48 -1.26 0.05
CA ALA A 27 -9.51 -2.21 0.59
C ALA A 27 -8.20 -2.27 -0.22
N GLU A 28 -8.27 -2.25 -1.55
CA GLU A 28 -7.12 -2.20 -2.46
C GLU A 28 -6.37 -0.87 -2.33
N GLU A 29 -7.07 0.26 -2.20
CA GLU A 29 -6.44 1.57 -1.94
C GLU A 29 -5.66 1.60 -0.62
N ASN A 30 -6.27 1.06 0.45
CA ASN A 30 -5.61 0.93 1.75
C ASN A 30 -4.42 -0.06 1.69
N ALA A 31 -4.55 -1.15 0.93
CA ALA A 31 -3.47 -2.11 0.70
C ALA A 31 -2.30 -1.49 -0.07
N VAL A 32 -2.57 -0.69 -1.10
CA VAL A 32 -1.56 0.07 -1.85
C VAL A 32 -0.79 1.02 -0.93
N CYS A 33 -1.50 1.76 -0.07
CA CYS A 33 -0.87 2.66 0.90
C CYS A 33 0.03 1.89 1.89
N TYR A 34 -0.42 0.73 2.38
CA TYR A 34 0.36 -0.10 3.29
C TYR A 34 1.61 -0.69 2.61
N LEU A 35 1.46 -1.18 1.38
CA LEU A 35 2.57 -1.74 0.60
C LEU A 35 3.62 -0.68 0.27
N GLN A 36 3.20 0.54 -0.06
CA GLN A 36 4.09 1.67 -0.29
C GLN A 36 5.00 1.93 0.92
N ILE A 37 4.44 1.90 2.13
CA ILE A 37 5.21 2.05 3.37
C ILE A 37 6.23 0.92 3.49
N LEU A 38 5.81 -0.34 3.36
CA LEU A 38 6.71 -1.49 3.46
C LEU A 38 7.86 -1.47 2.44
N LEU A 39 7.58 -1.07 1.20
CA LEU A 39 8.61 -0.94 0.17
C LEU A 39 9.61 0.16 0.53
N ALA A 40 9.15 1.32 1.01
CA ALA A 40 10.04 2.37 1.48
C ALA A 40 10.87 1.94 2.70
N ARG A 41 10.31 1.18 3.65
CA ARG A 41 11.07 0.61 4.79
C ARG A 41 12.21 -0.29 4.33
N ASN A 42 12.04 -1.00 3.21
CA ASN A 42 13.10 -1.84 2.62
C ASN A 42 14.13 -1.04 1.81
N LEU A 43 13.81 0.20 1.43
CA LEU A 43 14.74 1.11 0.75
C LEU A 43 15.48 1.95 1.80
N SER A 44 16.72 1.57 2.09
CA SER A 44 17.59 2.27 3.05
C SER A 44 17.84 3.75 2.76
N SER A 45 17.44 4.25 1.59
CA SER A 45 17.55 5.64 1.17
C SER A 45 16.34 6.52 1.53
N ILE A 46 15.25 5.95 2.07
CA ILE A 46 14.02 6.68 2.42
C ILE A 46 13.82 6.59 3.93
N SER A 47 13.63 7.73 4.62
CA SER A 47 13.28 7.69 6.04
C SER A 47 11.78 7.44 6.21
N GLU A 48 11.44 6.54 7.13
CA GLU A 48 10.05 6.19 7.45
C GLU A 48 9.27 7.41 7.93
N GLU A 49 9.90 8.24 8.76
CA GLU A 49 9.35 9.50 9.28
C GLU A 49 9.00 10.49 8.17
N ARG A 50 9.87 10.62 7.15
CA ARG A 50 9.61 11.53 6.03
C ARG A 50 8.47 11.00 5.16
N LEU A 51 8.40 9.70 4.95
CA LEU A 51 7.30 9.09 4.22
C LEU A 51 5.96 9.32 4.93
N PHE A 52 5.89 9.10 6.24
CA PHE A 52 4.67 9.36 6.99
C PHE A 52 4.25 10.83 6.89
N SER A 53 5.21 11.76 7.03
CA SER A 53 4.93 13.20 6.88
C SER A 53 4.49 13.57 5.47
N ASP A 54 5.05 12.95 4.43
CA ASP A 54 4.64 13.20 3.04
C ASP A 54 3.23 12.63 2.79
N MET A 55 2.89 11.46 3.36
CA MET A 55 1.55 10.88 3.31
C MET A 55 0.51 11.75 4.05
N ASP A 56 0.86 12.28 5.22
CA ASP A 56 0.01 13.24 5.95
C ASP A 56 -0.18 14.53 5.13
N ALA A 57 0.86 15.02 4.46
CA ALA A 57 0.81 16.20 3.61
C ALA A 57 0.02 16.00 2.31
N TRP A 58 -0.03 14.78 1.77
CA TRP A 58 -0.87 14.43 0.61
C TRP A 58 -2.37 14.42 0.95
N GLY A 59 -2.73 14.60 2.22
CA GLY A 59 -4.13 14.75 2.64
C GLY A 59 -4.84 13.43 2.91
N TYR A 60 -4.08 12.35 3.16
CA TYR A 60 -4.69 11.13 3.69
C TYR A 60 -5.24 11.42 5.10
N SER A 61 -6.56 11.59 5.17
CA SER A 61 -7.26 11.78 6.44
C SER A 61 -7.53 10.42 7.07
N PHE A 62 -6.48 9.81 7.63
CA PHE A 62 -6.64 8.57 8.37
C PHE A 62 -7.43 8.81 9.65
N ARG A 63 -8.19 7.80 10.09
CA ARG A 63 -9.11 7.89 11.24
C ARG A 63 -8.43 8.34 12.55
N LEU A 64 -7.11 8.15 12.64
CA LEU A 64 -6.26 8.49 13.79
C LEU A 64 -5.45 9.79 13.62
N GLY A 65 -5.61 10.51 12.51
CA GLY A 65 -4.98 11.81 12.28
C GLY A 65 -3.51 11.79 11.84
N SER A 66 -2.87 10.61 11.76
CA SER A 66 -1.59 10.44 11.07
C SER A 66 -1.47 9.08 10.37
N ALA A 67 -0.70 9.05 9.28
CA ALA A 67 -0.35 7.87 8.51
C ALA A 67 0.41 6.85 9.34
N GLN A 68 1.27 7.31 10.25
CA GLN A 68 1.99 6.44 11.17
C GLN A 68 1.04 5.72 12.14
N ALA A 69 0.14 6.47 12.78
CA ALA A 69 -0.82 5.89 13.73
C ALA A 69 -1.75 4.88 13.04
N TRP A 70 -2.18 5.20 11.82
CA TRP A 70 -2.91 4.25 10.99
C TRP A 70 -2.10 2.98 10.69
N PHE A 71 -0.87 3.13 10.20
CA PHE A 71 -0.02 1.98 9.85
C PHE A 71 0.22 1.03 11.03
N GLU A 72 0.41 1.59 12.23
CA GLU A 72 0.71 0.82 13.43
C GLU A 72 -0.53 0.23 14.11
N GLN A 73 -1.71 0.87 14.00
CA GLN A 73 -2.87 0.55 14.84
C GLN A 73 -4.15 0.20 14.06
N ASP A 74 -4.33 0.68 12.83
CA ASP A 74 -5.60 0.61 12.09
C ASP A 74 -5.45 0.02 10.66
N ALA A 75 -4.24 -0.37 10.26
CA ALA A 75 -3.96 -0.92 8.93
C ALA A 75 -4.06 -2.45 8.85
N ASN A 76 -4.71 -3.10 9.83
CA ASN A 76 -4.84 -4.56 9.87
C ASN A 76 -5.61 -5.12 8.66
N ASP A 77 -6.63 -4.41 8.20
CA ASP A 77 -7.40 -4.82 7.02
C ASP A 77 -6.55 -4.80 5.74
N ALA A 78 -5.77 -3.73 5.57
CA ALA A 78 -4.81 -3.58 4.46
C ALA A 78 -3.75 -4.69 4.47
N ARG A 79 -3.19 -4.95 5.65
CA ARG A 79 -2.21 -6.03 5.86
C ARG A 79 -2.81 -7.41 5.53
N ASN A 80 -4.01 -7.70 6.01
CA ASN A 80 -4.68 -8.97 5.77
C ASN A 80 -5.02 -9.16 4.28
N TRP A 81 -5.39 -8.09 3.60
CA TRP A 81 -5.62 -8.11 2.16
C TRP A 81 -4.33 -8.48 1.40
N LEU A 82 -3.20 -7.84 1.71
CA LEU A 82 -1.91 -8.13 1.08
C LEU A 82 -1.42 -9.55 1.35
N LEU A 83 -1.60 -10.04 2.58
CA LEU A 83 -1.31 -11.44 2.95
C LEU A 83 -2.16 -12.42 2.14
N LYS A 84 -3.47 -12.15 2.03
CA LYS A 84 -4.39 -13.00 1.27
C LYS A 84 -4.05 -13.03 -0.22
N LYS A 85 -3.51 -11.94 -0.76
CA LYS A 85 -3.03 -11.83 -2.15
C LYS A 85 -1.61 -12.34 -2.35
N GLY A 86 -0.89 -12.70 -1.29
CA GLY A 86 0.50 -13.18 -1.38
C GLY A 86 1.52 -12.12 -1.78
N LEU A 87 1.20 -10.84 -1.56
CA LEU A 87 2.08 -9.70 -1.89
C LEU A 87 3.05 -9.36 -0.75
N ILE A 88 2.74 -9.81 0.47
CA ILE A 88 3.62 -9.69 1.64
C ILE A 88 3.66 -11.01 2.40
N ASP A 89 4.75 -11.27 3.12
CA ASP A 89 4.87 -12.40 4.04
C ASP A 89 4.27 -12.07 5.42
N LYS A 90 4.19 -13.09 6.29
CA LYS A 90 3.72 -12.93 7.69
C LYS A 90 4.56 -11.97 8.53
N ASN A 91 5.77 -11.62 8.10
CA ASN A 91 6.67 -10.66 8.73
C ASN A 91 6.59 -9.27 8.08
N ASN A 92 5.59 -9.01 7.24
CA ASN A 92 5.38 -7.75 6.51
C ASN A 92 6.51 -7.43 5.53
N ARG A 93 7.18 -8.45 5.00
CA ARG A 93 8.17 -8.27 3.92
C ARG A 93 7.45 -8.33 2.59
N PRO A 94 7.62 -7.32 1.71
CA PRO A 94 7.05 -7.38 0.38
C PRO A 94 7.71 -8.51 -0.40
N GLU A 95 6.90 -9.44 -0.90
CA GLU A 95 7.36 -10.38 -1.91
C GLU A 95 7.31 -9.63 -3.24
N LEU A 96 8.47 -9.42 -3.89
CA LEU A 96 8.59 -8.71 -5.17
C LEU A 96 7.96 -9.53 -6.32
N ARG A 97 6.66 -9.76 -6.22
CA ARG A 97 5.83 -10.49 -7.17
C ARG A 97 4.75 -9.54 -7.65
N LEU A 98 4.51 -9.54 -8.95
CA LEU A 98 3.38 -8.86 -9.56
C LEU A 98 2.16 -9.76 -9.39
N ARG A 99 1.03 -9.21 -8.92
CA ARG A 99 -0.24 -9.94 -8.85
C ARG A 99 -0.73 -10.30 -10.25
#